data_AF-A0A817I4H4-F1
#
_entry.id   AF-A0A817I4H4-F1
#
_cell.length_a   1.000
_cell.length_b   1.000
_cell.length_c   1.000
_cell.angle_alpha   90.00
_cell.angle_beta   90.00
_cell.angle_gamma   90.00
#
_symmetry.space_group_name_H-M   'P 1'
#
loop_
_entity.id
_entity.type
_entity.pdbx_description
1 polymer ?
#
loop_
_entity_poly.entity_id
_entity_poly.type
_entity_poly.pdbx_seq_one_letter_code
_entity_poly.pdbx_strand_id
1 'polypeptide(L)'
;MVCNNPSKPIPQIYNEVVSAYRQNKGTAELVPMFDMLRSTLYRDRSTVLPKLPRSLDDLILPAIFRKNLYNENMLLCDKKQPSRILGFASLTAIKHLAECSIWNADGTFKTAPKLFTQSYTIHAHNEFSMKPIVFSALPDKYEETYSSLLQSVITYAKANNLILCPTSILIDFELSSFNAFKKAFPNTNIVFCHFHFAKNIMKNLKKLRKYF
;
A
#
# COMPACT_ATOMS: atom_id res chain seq x y z
N MET A 1 -28.15 0.38 -11.23
CA MET A 1 -26.77 -0.17 -11.33
C MET A 1 -26.50 -0.91 -10.03
N VAL A 2 -26.37 -2.22 -10.08
CA VAL A 2 -25.96 -3.01 -8.91
C VAL A 2 -24.45 -3.20 -9.00
N CYS A 3 -23.71 -2.84 -7.95
CA CYS A 3 -22.28 -3.05 -7.87
C CYS A 3 -21.96 -4.55 -7.67
N ASN A 4 -22.15 -5.36 -8.72
CA ASN A 4 -22.00 -6.82 -8.66
C ASN A 4 -20.56 -7.29 -8.39
N ASN A 5 -19.57 -6.44 -8.64
CA ASN A 5 -18.17 -6.72 -8.35
C ASN A 5 -17.58 -5.65 -7.40
N PRO A 6 -17.47 -5.92 -6.09
CA PRO A 6 -16.96 -4.95 -5.13
C PRO A 6 -15.47 -4.62 -5.27
N SER A 7 -14.69 -5.41 -6.02
CA SER A 7 -13.25 -5.13 -6.22
C SER A 7 -12.95 -4.16 -7.36
N LYS A 8 -13.92 -3.91 -8.25
CA LYS A 8 -13.77 -2.90 -9.31
C LYS A 8 -14.02 -1.48 -8.78
N PRO A 9 -13.24 -0.46 -9.22
CA PRO A 9 -13.52 0.94 -8.90
C PRO A 9 -14.89 1.38 -9.41
N ILE A 10 -15.66 2.09 -8.56
CA ILE A 10 -17.00 2.60 -8.90
C ILE A 10 -17.00 3.51 -10.15
N PRO A 11 -16.03 4.43 -10.35
CA PRO A 11 -15.95 5.19 -11.60
C PRO A 11 -15.79 4.31 -12.84
N GLN A 12 -15.04 3.22 -12.73
CA GLN A 12 -14.86 2.27 -13.83
C GLN A 12 -16.17 1.52 -14.13
N ILE A 13 -16.86 1.03 -13.10
CA ILE A 13 -18.17 0.37 -13.26
C ILE A 13 -19.16 1.31 -13.95
N TYR A 14 -19.23 2.57 -13.51
CA TYR A 14 -20.08 3.59 -14.14
C TYR A 14 -19.73 3.78 -15.61
N ASN A 15 -18.45 3.98 -15.93
CA ASN A 15 -18.00 4.18 -17.32
C ASN A 15 -18.30 2.97 -18.22
N GLU A 16 -18.08 1.74 -17.72
CA GLU A 16 -18.40 0.50 -18.44
C GLU A 16 -19.90 0.43 -18.77
N VAL A 17 -20.78 0.69 -17.79
CA VAL A 17 -22.23 0.65 -17.97
C VAL A 17 -22.72 1.75 -18.92
N VAL A 18 -22.22 2.98 -18.76
CA VAL A 18 -22.60 4.12 -19.62
C VAL A 18 -22.15 3.90 -21.06
N SER A 19 -20.96 3.34 -21.25
CA SER A 19 -20.44 3.03 -22.60
C SER A 19 -21.28 1.96 -23.28
N ALA A 20 -21.61 0.86 -22.57
CA ALA A 20 -22.48 -0.19 -23.08
C ALA A 20 -23.91 0.32 -23.38
N TYR A 21 -24.45 1.20 -22.54
CA TYR A 21 -25.75 1.81 -22.75
C TYR A 21 -25.80 2.65 -24.03
N ARG A 22 -24.82 3.53 -24.22
CA ARG A 22 -24.71 4.40 -25.40
C ARG A 22 -24.53 3.61 -26.70
N GLN A 23 -23.79 2.49 -26.65
CA GLN A 23 -23.65 1.59 -27.80
C GLN A 23 -24.97 0.96 -28.21
N ASN A 24 -25.84 0.61 -27.25
CA ASN A 24 -27.11 -0.07 -27.52
C ASN A 24 -28.27 0.87 -27.90
N LYS A 25 -28.31 2.09 -27.32
CA LYS A 25 -29.47 3.00 -27.46
C LYS A 25 -29.18 4.31 -28.21
N GLY A 26 -27.95 4.52 -28.67
CA GLY A 26 -27.51 5.77 -29.29
C GLY A 26 -27.15 6.85 -28.26
N THR A 27 -26.64 7.99 -28.74
CA THR A 27 -26.07 9.05 -27.90
C THR A 27 -27.08 10.10 -27.42
N ALA A 28 -28.35 10.03 -27.86
CA ALA A 28 -29.35 11.07 -27.63
C ALA A 28 -30.02 11.03 -26.24
N GLU A 29 -29.98 9.88 -25.53
CA GLU A 29 -30.54 9.79 -24.18
C GLU A 29 -29.59 10.36 -23.12
N LEU A 30 -30.12 11.28 -22.30
CA LEU A 30 -29.41 11.92 -21.19
C LEU A 30 -29.11 10.89 -20.09
N VAL A 31 -27.83 10.51 -19.98
CA VAL A 31 -27.34 9.70 -18.87
C VAL A 31 -26.87 10.61 -17.73
N PRO A 32 -27.33 10.41 -16.48
CA PRO A 32 -26.91 11.23 -15.34
C PRO A 32 -25.40 11.18 -15.14
N MET A 33 -24.77 12.33 -14.88
CA MET A 33 -23.34 12.42 -14.58
C MET A 33 -22.96 11.60 -13.34
N PHE A 34 -21.72 11.09 -13.34
CA PHE A 34 -21.16 10.28 -12.26
C PHE A 34 -21.34 10.92 -10.87
N ASP A 35 -21.05 12.22 -10.75
CA ASP A 35 -21.10 12.93 -9.47
C ASP A 35 -22.51 12.96 -8.87
N MET A 36 -23.56 12.99 -9.69
CA MET A 36 -24.95 12.90 -9.22
C MET A 36 -25.28 11.52 -8.65
N LEU A 37 -24.62 10.47 -9.16
CA LEU A 37 -24.85 9.09 -8.73
C LEU A 37 -23.84 8.61 -7.69
N ARG A 38 -22.74 9.35 -7.45
CA ARG A 38 -21.60 8.91 -6.63
C ARG A 38 -22.02 8.34 -5.28
N SER A 39 -22.76 9.11 -4.48
CA SER A 39 -23.18 8.69 -3.14
C SER A 39 -24.06 7.43 -3.17
N THR A 40 -24.96 7.33 -4.16
CA THR A 40 -25.84 6.18 -4.35
C THR A 40 -25.04 4.93 -4.73
N LEU A 41 -24.10 5.04 -5.66
CA LEU A 41 -23.26 3.93 -6.11
C LEU A 41 -22.36 3.39 -4.98
N TYR A 42 -21.77 4.29 -4.18
CA TYR A 42 -20.95 3.87 -3.04
C TYR A 42 -21.80 3.24 -1.93
N ARG A 43 -23.01 3.75 -1.68
CA ARG A 43 -23.96 3.14 -0.74
C ARG A 43 -24.38 1.75 -1.20
N ASP A 44 -24.70 1.58 -2.48
CA ASP A 44 -25.02 0.27 -3.06
C ASP A 44 -23.85 -0.72 -2.88
N ARG A 45 -22.62 -0.30 -3.22
CA ARG A 45 -21.41 -1.12 -3.00
C ARG A 45 -21.20 -1.52 -1.54
N SER A 46 -21.56 -0.66 -0.59
CA SER A 46 -21.41 -0.98 0.84
C SER A 46 -22.24 -2.19 1.28
N THR A 47 -23.32 -2.52 0.56
CA THR A 47 -24.18 -3.68 0.86
C THR A 47 -23.51 -5.02 0.54
N VAL A 48 -22.57 -5.04 -0.40
CA VAL A 48 -21.84 -6.24 -0.85
C VAL A 48 -20.41 -6.33 -0.28
N LEU A 49 -19.93 -5.27 0.37
CA LEU A 49 -18.62 -5.28 1.03
C LEU A 49 -18.71 -6.03 2.37
N PRO A 50 -17.66 -6.78 2.76
CA PRO A 50 -17.60 -7.36 4.09
C PRO A 50 -17.61 -6.25 5.15
N LYS A 51 -18.25 -6.53 6.28
CA LYS A 51 -18.23 -5.62 7.44
C LYS A 51 -16.79 -5.42 7.89
N LEU A 52 -16.47 -4.19 8.30
CA LEU A 52 -15.16 -3.89 8.85
C LEU A 52 -14.92 -4.73 10.12
N PRO A 53 -13.74 -5.36 10.25
CA PRO A 53 -13.41 -6.14 11.43
C PRO A 53 -13.30 -5.24 12.67
N ARG A 54 -13.60 -5.81 13.84
CA ARG A 54 -13.47 -5.14 15.15
C ARG A 54 -12.14 -5.44 15.83
N SER A 55 -11.52 -6.57 15.50
CA SER A 55 -10.22 -7.01 15.99
C SER A 55 -9.37 -7.59 14.84
N LEU A 56 -8.06 -7.74 15.06
CA LEU A 56 -7.17 -8.37 14.07
C LEU A 56 -7.46 -9.87 13.88
N ASP A 57 -8.05 -10.53 14.87
CA ASP A 57 -8.47 -11.93 14.80
C ASP A 57 -9.69 -12.11 13.89
N ASP A 58 -10.63 -11.14 13.92
CA ASP A 58 -11.83 -11.13 13.08
C ASP A 58 -11.55 -10.74 11.62
N LEU A 59 -10.35 -10.23 11.32
CA LEU A 59 -10.01 -9.75 9.99
C LEU A 59 -9.86 -10.94 9.02
N ILE A 60 -10.91 -11.22 8.27
CA ILE A 60 -10.86 -12.14 7.14
C ILE A 60 -10.63 -11.29 5.89
N LEU A 61 -9.63 -11.66 5.09
CA LEU A 61 -9.37 -11.03 3.79
C LEU A 61 -9.95 -11.92 2.68
N PRO A 62 -11.14 -11.61 2.11
CA PRO A 62 -11.71 -12.37 1.01
C PRO A 62 -10.78 -12.50 -0.20
N ALA A 63 -10.85 -13.65 -0.90
CA ALA A 63 -10.00 -13.93 -2.06
C ALA A 63 -10.11 -12.87 -3.18
N ILE A 64 -11.30 -12.27 -3.35
CA ILE A 64 -11.54 -11.22 -4.34
C ILE A 64 -10.69 -9.94 -4.10
N PHE A 65 -10.30 -9.68 -2.85
CA PHE A 65 -9.44 -8.54 -2.48
C PHE A 65 -7.94 -8.90 -2.42
N ARG A 66 -7.59 -10.15 -2.72
CA ARG A 66 -6.19 -10.60 -2.78
C ARG A 66 -5.60 -10.46 -4.18
N LYS A 67 -6.35 -9.90 -5.13
CA LYS A 67 -5.97 -9.79 -6.54
C LYS A 67 -6.07 -8.35 -7.04
N ASN A 68 -5.25 -8.00 -8.02
CA ASN A 68 -5.35 -6.72 -8.72
C ASN A 68 -6.41 -6.76 -9.84
N LEU A 69 -6.57 -5.64 -10.56
CA LEU A 69 -7.49 -5.51 -11.69
C LEU A 69 -7.15 -6.43 -12.87
N TYR A 70 -5.91 -6.92 -12.93
CA TYR A 70 -5.41 -7.88 -13.93
C TYR A 70 -5.48 -9.33 -13.44
N ASN A 71 -6.19 -9.60 -12.34
CA ASN A 71 -6.34 -10.93 -11.73
C ASN A 71 -5.02 -11.55 -11.22
N GLU A 72 -3.95 -10.76 -11.10
CA GLU A 72 -2.70 -11.21 -10.47
C GLU A 72 -2.86 -11.22 -8.95
N ASN A 73 -2.28 -12.22 -8.30
CA ASN A 73 -2.22 -12.27 -6.84
C ASN A 73 -1.39 -11.10 -6.30
N MET A 74 -1.96 -10.37 -5.34
CA MET A 74 -1.31 -9.26 -4.65
C MET A 74 -0.96 -9.58 -3.20
N LEU A 75 -1.61 -10.54 -2.55
CA LEU A 75 -1.29 -10.84 -1.15
C LEU A 75 0.09 -11.52 -1.08
N LEU A 76 1.10 -10.76 -0.65
CA LEU A 76 2.47 -11.21 -0.49
C LEU A 76 2.65 -11.93 0.85
N CYS A 77 2.07 -11.40 1.93
CA CYS A 77 2.05 -12.08 3.22
C CYS A 77 0.83 -11.69 4.08
N ASP A 78 0.41 -12.63 4.92
CA ASP A 78 -0.53 -12.45 6.03
C ASP A 78 0.03 -13.19 7.25
N LYS A 79 0.94 -12.53 7.98
CA LYS A 79 1.57 -13.09 9.18
C LYS A 79 0.63 -12.82 10.34
N LYS A 80 0.02 -13.84 10.95
CA LYS A 80 -0.96 -13.64 12.04
C LYS A 80 -0.34 -13.43 13.43
N GLN A 81 0.84 -13.97 13.67
CA GLN A 81 1.53 -13.93 14.98
C GLN A 81 2.97 -13.43 14.83
N PRO A 82 3.57 -12.81 15.87
CA PRO A 82 2.97 -12.47 17.18
C PRO A 82 1.95 -11.31 17.11
N SER A 83 2.09 -10.43 16.11
CA SER A 83 1.13 -9.39 15.75
C SER A 83 0.91 -9.43 14.25
N ARG A 84 -0.30 -9.10 13.80
CA ARG A 84 -0.66 -9.32 12.40
C ARG A 84 0.06 -8.34 11.46
N ILE A 85 0.73 -8.84 10.42
CA ILE A 85 1.31 -8.06 9.32
C ILE A 85 0.63 -8.49 8.01
N LEU A 86 0.11 -7.51 7.27
CA LEU A 86 -0.37 -7.71 5.91
C LEU A 86 0.59 -7.04 4.94
N GLY A 87 1.06 -7.78 3.94
CA GLY A 87 1.90 -7.28 2.86
C GLY A 87 1.27 -7.56 1.50
N PHE A 88 1.29 -6.57 0.62
CA PHE A 88 0.71 -6.62 -0.71
C PHE A 88 1.72 -6.18 -1.76
N ALA A 89 1.99 -7.04 -2.73
CA ALA A 89 2.72 -6.74 -3.96
C ALA A 89 2.40 -7.84 -4.97
N SER A 90 2.22 -7.50 -6.24
CA SER A 90 2.17 -8.53 -7.29
C SER A 90 3.57 -9.00 -7.66
N LEU A 91 3.67 -10.17 -8.29
CA LEU A 91 4.94 -10.66 -8.82
C LEU A 91 5.56 -9.65 -9.79
N THR A 92 4.75 -9.04 -10.65
CA THR A 92 5.19 -8.00 -11.60
C THR A 92 5.79 -6.80 -10.87
N ALA A 93 5.19 -6.37 -9.76
CA ALA A 93 5.74 -5.30 -8.94
C ALA A 93 7.08 -5.71 -8.31
N ILE A 94 7.17 -6.91 -7.71
CA ILE A 94 8.41 -7.40 -7.08
C ILE A 94 9.54 -7.59 -8.09
N LYS A 95 9.25 -8.03 -9.32
CA LYS A 95 10.22 -8.03 -10.42
C LYS A 95 10.79 -6.65 -10.67
N HIS A 96 9.92 -5.64 -10.75
CA HIS A 96 10.35 -4.26 -10.92
C HIS A 96 11.20 -3.74 -9.74
N LEU A 97 10.88 -4.15 -8.51
CA LEU A 97 11.67 -3.83 -7.33
C LEU A 97 13.08 -4.44 -7.40
N ALA A 98 13.20 -5.68 -7.91
CA ALA A 98 14.48 -6.37 -8.09
C ALA A 98 15.38 -5.72 -9.15
N GLU A 99 14.78 -5.14 -10.19
CA GLU A 99 15.49 -4.42 -11.27
C GLU A 99 15.99 -3.03 -10.84
N CYS A 100 15.42 -2.45 -9.78
CA CYS A 100 15.75 -1.11 -9.34
C CYS A 100 16.82 -1.12 -8.25
N SER A 101 17.88 -0.35 -8.45
CA SER A 101 18.98 -0.23 -7.48
C SER A 101 18.67 0.74 -6.33
N ILE A 102 17.75 1.69 -6.53
CA ILE A 102 17.39 2.70 -5.53
C ILE A 102 15.97 2.44 -5.06
N TRP A 103 15.81 2.28 -3.75
CA TRP A 103 14.49 2.14 -3.13
C TRP A 103 14.21 3.28 -2.16
N ASN A 104 12.93 3.55 -1.95
CA ASN A 104 12.49 4.43 -0.87
C ASN A 104 11.51 3.68 0.01
N ALA A 105 11.52 3.92 1.31
CA ALA A 105 10.53 3.35 2.22
C ALA A 105 9.97 4.40 3.18
N ASP A 106 8.64 4.43 3.30
CA ASP A 106 7.92 5.45 4.06
C ASP A 106 6.73 4.86 4.82
N GLY A 107 6.52 5.36 6.04
CA GLY A 107 5.45 4.99 6.95
C GLY A 107 4.41 6.11 7.10
N THR A 108 3.15 5.79 6.80
CA THR A 108 2.02 6.73 6.90
C THR A 108 1.05 6.31 8.00
N PHE A 109 0.87 7.19 8.99
CA PHE A 109 0.05 6.89 10.18
C PHE A 109 -1.42 7.30 10.01
N LYS A 110 -1.68 8.46 9.39
CA LYS A 110 -3.04 9.02 9.27
C LYS A 110 -3.95 8.20 8.38
N THR A 111 -3.37 7.49 7.43
CA THR A 111 -4.04 6.67 6.41
C THR A 111 -4.00 5.18 6.76
N ALA A 112 -3.43 4.82 7.91
CA ALA A 112 -3.37 3.44 8.35
C ALA A 112 -4.80 2.88 8.58
N PRO A 113 -5.06 1.62 8.21
CA PRO A 113 -6.31 0.98 8.57
C PRO A 113 -6.46 0.95 10.10
N LYS A 114 -7.67 1.17 10.61
CA LYS A 114 -7.95 1.42 12.05
C LYS A 114 -7.33 0.42 13.04
N LEU A 115 -7.14 -0.83 12.63
CA LEU A 115 -6.59 -1.90 13.46
C LEU A 115 -5.05 -2.00 13.42
N PHE A 116 -4.39 -1.14 12.65
CA PHE A 116 -2.94 -1.11 12.45
C PHE A 116 -2.39 0.26 12.86
N THR A 117 -1.14 0.28 13.32
CA THR A 117 -0.47 1.53 13.72
C THR A 117 -0.05 2.36 12.50
N GLN A 118 0.36 1.71 11.42
CA GLN A 118 0.83 2.39 10.21
C GLN A 118 0.54 1.60 8.93
N SER A 119 0.41 2.33 7.82
CA SER A 119 0.64 1.77 6.49
C SER A 119 2.06 2.07 6.07
N TYR A 120 2.82 1.03 5.72
CA TYR A 120 4.21 1.16 5.32
C TYR A 120 4.37 0.79 3.85
N THR A 121 5.19 1.53 3.11
CA THR A 121 5.33 1.35 1.67
C THR A 121 6.80 1.29 1.27
N ILE A 122 7.13 0.39 0.34
CA ILE A 122 8.44 0.32 -0.31
C ILE A 122 8.24 0.66 -1.78
N HIS A 123 9.03 1.62 -2.26
CA HIS A 123 8.97 2.16 -3.61
C HIS A 123 10.24 1.80 -4.35
N ALA A 124 10.09 1.49 -5.63
CA ALA A 124 11.19 1.40 -6.56
C ALA A 124 11.41 2.77 -7.20
N HIS A 125 12.64 3.26 -7.17
CA HIS A 125 13.03 4.51 -7.79
C HIS A 125 13.88 4.21 -9.03
N ASN A 126 13.42 4.69 -10.18
CA ASN A 126 14.20 4.72 -11.42
C ASN A 126 14.41 6.19 -11.84
N GLU A 127 15.17 6.42 -12.92
CA GLU A 127 15.56 7.76 -13.38
C GLU A 127 14.37 8.71 -13.63
N PHE A 128 13.18 8.17 -13.91
CA PHE A 128 12.02 8.96 -14.33
C PHE A 128 10.88 8.99 -13.30
N SER A 129 10.87 8.07 -12.35
CA SER A 129 9.70 7.87 -11.49
C SER A 129 10.00 7.08 -10.22
N MET A 130 9.22 7.39 -9.19
CA MET A 130 9.09 6.59 -7.98
C MET A 130 7.77 5.84 -8.03
N LYS A 131 7.81 4.50 -7.99
CA LYS A 131 6.63 3.65 -8.07
C LYS A 131 6.45 2.88 -6.76
N PRO A 132 5.27 2.95 -6.11
CA PRO A 132 5.00 2.12 -4.94
C PRO A 132 4.89 0.65 -5.37
N ILE A 133 5.65 -0.22 -4.70
CA ILE A 133 5.73 -1.65 -5.03
C ILE A 133 5.08 -2.48 -3.94
N VAL A 134 5.55 -2.33 -2.71
CA VAL A 134 5.05 -3.06 -1.56
C VAL A 134 4.19 -2.12 -0.74
N PHE A 135 2.97 -2.54 -0.46
CA PHE A 135 2.09 -1.90 0.51
C PHE A 135 1.94 -2.83 1.69
N SER A 136 2.03 -2.30 2.90
CA SER A 136 1.80 -3.10 4.10
C SER A 136 1.02 -2.35 5.17
N ALA A 137 0.34 -3.12 6.01
CA ALA A 137 -0.28 -2.65 7.23
C ALA A 137 0.47 -3.29 8.40
N LEU A 138 1.10 -2.45 9.23
CA LEU A 138 1.96 -2.89 10.32
C LEU A 138 1.32 -2.61 11.69
N PRO A 139 1.41 -3.55 12.63
CA PRO A 139 0.77 -3.45 13.94
C PRO A 139 1.47 -2.42 14.85
N ASP A 140 2.75 -2.17 14.62
CA ASP A 140 3.58 -1.29 15.43
C ASP A 140 4.76 -0.75 14.59
N LYS A 141 5.77 -0.22 15.28
CA LYS A 141 6.96 0.40 14.68
C LYS A 141 8.26 -0.22 15.22
N TYR A 142 8.19 -1.45 15.74
CA TYR A 142 9.34 -2.15 16.28
C TYR A 142 10.24 -2.70 15.17
N GLU A 143 11.52 -2.88 15.47
CA GLU A 143 12.50 -3.39 14.51
C GLU A 143 12.14 -4.80 14.03
N GLU A 144 11.60 -5.64 14.92
CA GLU A 144 11.15 -6.99 14.65
C GLU A 144 10.02 -7.00 13.62
N THR A 145 9.11 -6.03 13.68
CA THR A 145 7.99 -5.88 12.74
C THR A 145 8.49 -5.53 11.35
N TYR A 146 9.40 -4.56 11.23
CA TYR A 146 10.04 -4.23 9.95
C TYR A 146 10.86 -5.39 9.41
N SER A 147 11.64 -6.05 10.26
CA SER A 147 12.43 -7.22 9.89
C SER A 147 11.55 -8.34 9.36
N SER A 148 10.41 -8.60 9.99
CA SER A 148 9.43 -9.60 9.56
C SER A 148 8.78 -9.26 8.21
N LEU A 149 8.46 -7.99 7.98
CA LEU A 149 7.99 -7.51 6.67
C LEU A 149 9.07 -7.74 5.59
N LEU A 150 10.29 -7.26 5.82
CA LEU A 150 11.39 -7.37 4.85
C LEU A 150 11.74 -8.83 4.56
N GLN A 151 11.76 -9.68 5.59
CA GLN A 151 11.96 -11.12 5.41
C GLN A 151 10.86 -11.74 4.54
N SER A 152 9.61 -11.31 4.70
CA SER A 152 8.49 -11.78 3.87
C SER A 152 8.68 -11.35 2.41
N VAL A 153 9.12 -10.11 2.17
CA VAL A 153 9.41 -9.58 0.82
C VAL A 153 10.56 -10.36 0.16
N ILE A 154 11.66 -10.56 0.89
CA ILE A 154 12.83 -11.32 0.41
C ILE A 154 12.45 -12.77 0.12
N THR A 155 11.67 -13.41 1.01
CA THR A 155 11.23 -14.80 0.83
C THR A 155 10.32 -14.92 -0.40
N TYR A 156 9.39 -13.97 -0.60
CA TYR A 156 8.52 -13.94 -1.77
C TYR A 156 9.31 -13.77 -3.07
N ALA A 157 10.30 -12.86 -3.09
CA ALA A 157 11.18 -12.68 -4.23
C ALA A 157 12.00 -13.96 -4.54
N LYS A 158 12.63 -14.55 -3.52
CA LYS A 158 13.41 -15.79 -3.65
C LYS A 158 12.57 -16.97 -4.18
N ALA A 159 11.34 -17.13 -3.67
CA ALA A 159 10.42 -18.17 -4.14
C ALA A 159 10.04 -18.02 -5.63
N ASN A 160 10.27 -16.84 -6.20
CA ASN A 160 10.05 -16.54 -7.62
C ASN A 160 11.35 -16.36 -8.40
N ASN A 161 12.49 -16.86 -7.89
CA ASN A 161 13.82 -16.78 -8.50
C ASN A 161 14.32 -15.34 -8.74
N LEU A 162 13.93 -14.41 -7.86
CA LEU A 162 14.37 -13.03 -7.90
C LEU A 162 15.35 -12.75 -6.76
N ILE A 163 16.36 -11.94 -7.05
CA ILE A 163 17.34 -11.47 -6.07
C ILE A 163 17.10 -9.98 -5.85
N LEU A 164 16.94 -9.58 -4.59
CA LEU A 164 16.79 -8.19 -4.21
C LEU A 164 18.14 -7.65 -3.73
N CYS A 165 18.74 -6.74 -4.50
CA CYS A 165 20.04 -6.15 -4.20
C CYS A 165 20.04 -4.63 -4.42
N PRO A 166 19.31 -3.85 -3.59
CA PRO A 166 19.36 -2.39 -3.69
C PRO A 166 20.77 -1.88 -3.37
N THR A 167 21.26 -0.92 -4.14
CA THR A 167 22.51 -0.19 -3.86
C THR A 167 22.28 0.91 -2.84
N SER A 168 21.12 1.55 -2.85
CA SER A 168 20.73 2.56 -1.87
C SER A 168 19.25 2.48 -1.48
N ILE A 169 18.97 2.75 -0.20
CA ILE A 169 17.61 2.84 0.33
C ILE A 169 17.45 4.16 1.07
N LEU A 170 16.52 4.99 0.61
CA LEU A 170 16.11 6.20 1.30
C LEU A 170 14.98 5.89 2.29
N ILE A 171 15.21 6.15 3.57
CA ILE A 171 14.21 5.93 4.62
C ILE A 171 14.00 7.18 5.48
N ASP A 172 12.90 7.17 6.22
CA ASP A 172 12.66 8.12 7.29
C ASP A 172 13.62 7.94 8.47
N PHE A 173 13.77 8.99 9.26
CA PHE A 173 14.61 9.01 10.46
C PHE A 173 13.98 8.19 11.61
N GLU A 174 13.79 6.88 11.38
CA GLU A 174 13.27 5.93 12.36
C GLU A 174 14.29 4.79 12.56
N LEU A 175 14.82 4.69 13.79
CA LEU A 175 15.91 3.76 14.12
C LEU A 175 15.55 2.29 13.89
N SER A 176 14.32 1.89 14.23
CA SER A 176 13.84 0.52 14.03
C SER A 176 13.77 0.14 12.56
N SER A 177 13.32 1.05 11.68
CA SER A 177 13.35 0.83 10.23
C SER A 177 14.79 0.76 9.71
N PHE A 178 15.66 1.66 10.15
CA PHE A 178 17.08 1.66 9.79
C PHE A 178 17.76 0.32 10.13
N ASN A 179 17.62 -0.14 11.37
CA ASN A 179 18.23 -1.39 11.82
C ASN A 179 17.71 -2.60 11.02
N ALA A 180 16.39 -2.65 10.77
CA ALA A 180 15.78 -3.72 9.98
C ALA A 180 16.31 -3.76 8.54
N PHE A 181 16.41 -2.62 7.86
CA PHE A 181 17.00 -2.54 6.52
C PHE A 181 18.49 -2.89 6.53
N LYS A 182 19.25 -2.42 7.52
CA LYS A 182 20.68 -2.72 7.62
C LYS A 182 20.93 -4.21 7.84
N LYS A 183 20.08 -4.86 8.63
CA LYS A 183 20.10 -6.30 8.85
C LYS A 183 19.71 -7.09 7.60
N ALA A 184 18.68 -6.64 6.88
CA ALA A 184 18.18 -7.30 5.68
C ALA A 184 19.12 -7.15 4.47
N PHE A 185 19.77 -5.99 4.33
CA PHE A 185 20.67 -5.65 3.22
C PHE A 185 21.97 -5.01 3.73
N PRO A 186 22.93 -5.81 4.25
CA PRO A 186 24.13 -5.29 4.91
C PRO A 186 25.03 -4.41 4.04
N ASN A 187 25.05 -4.67 2.74
CA ASN A 187 25.91 -3.98 1.77
C ASN A 187 25.26 -2.75 1.13
N THR A 188 24.02 -2.43 1.50
CA THR A 188 23.26 -1.32 0.94
C THR A 188 23.57 -0.01 1.67
N ASN A 189 23.66 1.09 0.91
CA ASN A 189 23.81 2.42 1.47
C ASN A 189 22.45 2.97 1.93
N ILE A 190 22.24 3.06 3.24
CA ILE A 190 21.00 3.61 3.81
C ILE A 190 21.16 5.12 3.96
N VAL A 191 20.28 5.86 3.29
CA VAL A 191 20.25 7.33 3.30
C VAL A 191 18.99 7.77 4.03
N PHE A 192 19.08 8.86 4.77
CA PHE A 192 17.93 9.44 5.45
C PHE A 192 17.27 10.55 4.64
N CYS A 193 15.95 10.60 4.69
CA CYS A 193 15.17 11.63 4.03
C CYS A 193 15.41 13.02 4.65
N HIS A 194 16.09 13.90 3.92
CA HIS A 194 16.38 15.27 4.34
C HIS A 194 15.10 16.07 4.63
N PHE A 195 14.05 15.88 3.84
CA PHE A 195 12.77 16.55 4.03
C PHE A 195 12.15 16.23 5.40
N HIS A 196 12.12 14.95 5.77
CA HIS A 196 11.58 14.52 7.06
C HIS A 196 12.46 14.97 8.23
N PHE A 197 13.78 14.97 8.06
CA PHE A 197 14.71 15.55 9.02
C PHE A 197 14.45 17.04 9.27
N ALA A 198 14.43 17.86 8.22
CA ALA A 198 14.18 19.31 8.32
C ALA A 198 12.81 19.63 8.93
N LYS A 199 11.77 18.88 8.53
CA LYS A 199 10.42 19.00 9.08
C LYS A 199 10.39 18.68 10.58
N ASN A 200 11.10 17.63 11.02
CA ASN A 200 11.17 17.24 12.42
C ASN A 200 11.92 18.27 13.27
N ILE A 201 13.03 18.83 12.77
CA ILE A 201 13.75 19.95 13.42
C ILE A 201 12.79 21.14 13.61
N MET A 202 12.14 21.57 12.54
CA MET A 202 11.23 22.72 12.59
C MET A 202 10.07 22.50 13.57
N LYS A 203 9.52 21.29 13.64
CA LYS A 203 8.48 20.93 14.60
C LYS A 203 8.97 21.02 16.05
N ASN A 204 10.20 20.57 16.33
CA ASN A 204 10.78 20.62 17.66
C ASN A 204 11.13 22.06 18.09
N LEU A 205 11.69 22.87 17.19
CA LEU A 205 11.95 24.29 17.46
C LEU A 205 10.66 25.05 17.82
N LYS A 206 9.55 24.79 17.11
CA LYS A 206 8.25 25.40 17.42
C LYS A 206 7.69 25.01 18.79
N LYS A 207 8.00 23.81 19.30
CA LYS A 207 7.59 23.40 20.65
C LYS A 207 8.38 24.16 21.72
N LEU A 208 9.69 24.32 21.53
CA LEU A 208 10.56 25.05 22.44
C LEU A 208 10.19 26.53 22.51
N ARG A 209 9.79 27.12 21.38
CA ARG A 209 9.31 28.50 21.29
C ARG A 209 8.01 28.81 22.04
N LYS A 210 7.29 27.81 22.58
CA LYS A 210 6.13 28.04 23.45
C LYS A 210 6.52 28.29 24.92
N TYR A 211 7.79 28.11 25.25
CA TYR A 211 8.35 28.29 26.60
C TYR A 211 9.19 29.56 26.73
N PHE A 212 9.16 30.41 25.69
CA PHE A 212 9.74 31.75 25.63
C PHE A 212 8.68 32.70 25.08
#